data_AF-A0A2E2U5F1-F1
#
_entry.id   AF-A0A2E2U5F1-F1
#
_cell.length_a   1.000
_cell.length_b   1.000
_cell.length_c   1.000
_cell.angle_alpha   90.00
_cell.angle_beta   90.00
_cell.angle_gamma   90.00
#
_symmetry.space_group_name_H-M   'P 1'
#
loop_
_entity.id
_entity.type
_entity.pdbx_description
1 polymer ?
#
loop_
_entity_poly.entity_id
_entity_poly.type
_entity_poly.pdbx_seq_one_letter_code
_entity_poly.pdbx_strand_id
1 'polypeptide(L)' 'MKIKSPCMEKCQLDVDGKFCIVCFRYLEEISGWQTFSEEKKKKYS' A
#
# COMPACT_ATOMS: atom_id res chain seq x y z
N MET A 1 -7.90 3.95 -16.77
CA MET A 1 -8.41 3.58 -15.43
C MET A 1 -7.38 4.02 -14.41
N LYS A 2 -7.79 4.62 -13.28
CA LYS A 2 -6.88 4.98 -12.19
C LYS A 2 -6.86 3.82 -11.19
N ILE A 3 -5.69 3.24 -10.94
CA ILE A 3 -5.59 2.12 -9.98
C ILE A 3 -5.72 2.69 -8.56
N LYS A 4 -6.74 2.21 -7.83
CA LYS A 4 -7.01 2.64 -6.45
C LYS A 4 -5.97 2.07 -5.49
N SER A 5 -5.70 2.79 -4.41
CA SER A 5 -4.83 2.28 -3.35
C SER A 5 -5.44 1.02 -2.73
N PRO A 6 -4.63 -0.01 -2.41
CA PRO A 6 -5.09 -1.19 -1.67
C PRO A 6 -5.33 -0.92 -0.18
N CYS A 7 -5.08 0.31 0.30
CA CYS A 7 -5.31 0.68 1.70
C CYS A 7 -6.79 0.58 2.07
N MET A 8 -7.09 -0.08 3.20
CA MET A 8 -8.44 -0.18 3.77
C MET A 8 -8.71 0.87 4.86
N GLU A 9 -7.84 1.89 4.98
CA GLU A 9 -7.92 2.97 5.98
C GLU A 9 -7.97 2.50 7.44
N LYS A 10 -7.63 1.22 7.67
CA LYS A 10 -7.44 0.59 8.97
C LYS A 10 -5.98 0.20 9.08
N CYS A 11 -5.23 0.89 9.91
CA CYS A 11 -3.81 0.64 10.10
C CYS A 11 -3.59 -0.23 11.33
N GLN A 12 -3.04 -1.42 11.12
CA GLN A 12 -2.49 -2.25 12.18
C GLN A 12 -1.18 -2.81 11.65
N LEU A 13 -0.07 -2.41 12.27
CA LEU A 13 1.26 -2.80 11.82
C LEU A 13 1.69 -4.09 12.53
N ASP A 14 2.60 -4.81 11.88
CA ASP A 14 3.37 -5.88 12.49
C ASP A 14 4.31 -5.35 13.58
N VAL A 15 5.02 -6.28 14.23
CA VAL A 15 5.91 -5.97 15.35
C VAL A 15 7.02 -4.98 14.94
N ASP A 16 7.46 -5.06 13.69
CA ASP A 16 8.52 -4.21 13.14
C ASP A 16 8.00 -2.85 12.62
N GLY A 17 6.68 -2.63 12.60
CA GLY A 17 6.07 -1.38 12.15
C GLY A 17 6.14 -1.16 10.63
N LYS A 18 6.50 -2.18 9.85
CA LYS A 18 6.78 -2.05 8.40
C LYS A 18 5.68 -2.63 7.53
N PHE A 19 4.90 -3.56 8.06
CA PHE A 19 3.88 -4.28 7.31
C PHE A 19 2.51 -4.08 7.95
N CYS A 20 1.53 -3.62 7.18
CA CYS A 20 0.16 -3.52 7.67
C CYS A 20 -0.53 -4.87 7.53
N ILE A 21 -0.91 -5.48 8.66
CA ILE A 21 -1.55 -6.80 8.70
C ILE A 21 -3.02 -6.76 8.28
N VAL A 22 -3.61 -5.56 8.12
CA VAL A 22 -5.00 -5.41 7.64
C VAL A 22 -5.04 -5.38 6.12
N CYS A 23 -4.30 -4.48 5.47
CA CYS A 23 -4.27 -4.39 4.00
C CYS A 23 -3.20 -5.28 3.35
N PHE A 24 -2.42 -6.01 4.15
CA PHE A 24 -1.34 -6.90 3.69
C PHE A 24 -0.33 -6.23 2.76
N ARG A 25 0.00 -4.97 3.04
CA ARG A 25 0.96 -4.17 2.29
C ARG A 25 2.02 -3.58 3.21
N TYR A 26 3.20 -3.34 2.64
CA TYR A 26 4.24 -2.59 3.33
C TYR A 26 3.87 -1.12 3.44
N LEU A 27 4.25 -0.49 4.56
CA LEU A 27 3.97 0.92 4.82
C LEU A 27 4.62 1.84 3.79
N GLU A 28 5.81 1.47 3.28
CA GLU A 28 6.50 2.17 2.19
C GLU A 28 5.69 2.17 0.89
N GLU A 29 5.00 1.08 0.60
CA GLU A 29 4.11 0.99 -0.58
C GLU A 29 2.90 1.90 -0.41
N ILE A 30 2.24 1.86 0.75
CA ILE A 30 1.03 2.64 1.02
C ILE A 30 1.35 4.14 1.06
N SER A 31 2.41 4.55 1.75
CA SER A 31 2.84 5.96 1.83
C SER A 31 3.33 6.50 0.48
N GLY A 32 3.97 5.66 -0.35
CA GLY A 32 4.41 6.00 -1.69
C GLY A 32 3.31 5.93 -2.76
N TRP A 33 2.12 5.39 -2.47
CA TRP A 33 1.14 5.05 -3.51
C TRP A 33 0.76 6.22 -4.42
N GLN A 34 0.61 7.42 -3.86
CA GLN A 34 0.24 8.62 -4.62
C GLN A 34 1.32 9.04 -5.63
N THR A 35 2.58 8.68 -5.39
CA THR A 35 3.72 9.03 -6.26
C THR A 35 4.07 7.93 -7.26
N PHE A 36 3.44 6.76 -7.16
CA PHE A 36 3.70 5.65 -8.08
C PHE A 36 3.12 5.94 -9.47
N SER A 37 3.89 5.58 -10.51
CA SER A 37 3.37 5.54 -11.88
C SER A 37 2.26 4.49 -12.00
N GLU A 38 1.38 4.62 -12.99
CA GLU A 38 0.31 3.63 -13.21
C GLU A 38 0.89 2.23 -13.50
N GLU A 39 2.03 2.13 -14.17
CA GLU A 39 2.75 0.86 -14.37
C GLU A 39 3.18 0.24 -13.03
N LYS A 40 3.73 1.06 -12.14
CA LYS A 40 4.14 0.61 -10.81
C LYS A 40 2.92 0.18 -10.00
N LYS A 41 1.85 0.96 -9.99
CA LYS A 41 0.59 0.57 -9.33
C LYS A 41 0.03 -0.74 -9.89
N LYS A 42 0.12 -0.98 -11.19
CA LYS A 42 -0.31 -2.24 -11.83
C LYS A 42 0.54 -3.44 -11.42
N LYS A 43 1.82 -3.23 -11.14
CA LYS A 43 2.70 -4.27 -10.60
C LYS A 43 2.34 -4.66 -9.15
N TYR A 44 1.78 -3.72 -8.39
CA TYR A 44 1.39 -3.90 -6.97
C TYR A 44 -0.11 -4.10 -6.76
N SER A 45 -0.95 -4.06 -7.80
CA SER A 45 -2.38 -4.35 -7.73
C SER A 45 -2.63 -5.84 -7.80
#